data_AF-A0A419GX15-F1
#
_entry.id   AF-A0A419GX15-F1
#
_cell.length_a   1.000
_cell.length_b   1.000
_cell.length_c   1.000
_cell.angle_alpha   90.00
_cell.angle_beta   90.00
_cell.angle_gamma   90.00
#
_symmetry.space_group_name_H-M   'P 1'
#
loop_
_entity.id
_entity.type
_entity.pdbx_description
1 polymer ?
#
loop_
_entity_poly.entity_id
_entity_poly.type
_entity_poly.pdbx_seq_one_letter_code
_entity_poly.pdbx_strand_id
1 'polypeptide(L)' 'MANEVDKELSEKYCPRFAKIAVDRGFITSEQAKKALSEQMDEDLANKPHRLIGRILLEKGWITTQQIETVLNELFKKQ' A
#
# COMPACT_ATOMS: atom_id res chain seq x y z
N MET A 1 -8.67 0.98 17.57
CA MET A 1 -7.24 1.21 17.86
C MET A 1 -6.35 0.82 16.69
N ALA A 2 -6.33 -0.44 16.20
CA ALA A 2 -5.50 -0.82 15.04
C ALA A 2 -5.80 0.00 13.76
N ASN A 3 -7.08 0.19 13.43
CA ASN A 3 -7.50 0.91 12.22
C ASN A 3 -7.09 2.40 12.19
N GLU A 4 -6.87 3.02 13.34
CA GLU A 4 -6.51 4.45 13.43
C GLU A 4 -5.03 4.66 13.08
N VAL A 5 -4.16 3.78 13.58
CA VAL A 5 -2.73 3.74 13.24
C VAL A 5 -2.53 3.39 11.76
N ASP A 6 -3.29 2.42 11.24
CA ASP A 6 -3.22 2.03 9.83
C ASP A 6 -3.61 3.19 8.90
N LYS A 7 -4.61 3.99 9.30
CA LYS A 7 -5.04 5.18 8.56
C LYS A 7 -3.96 6.27 8.54
N GLU A 8 -3.39 6.61 9.69
CA GLU A 8 -2.29 7.59 9.75
C GLU A 8 -1.08 7.17 8.91
N LEU A 9 -0.71 5.88 8.98
CA LEU A 9 0.38 5.34 8.17
C LEU A 9 0.09 5.42 6.67
N SER A 10 -1.16 5.15 6.29
CA SER A 10 -1.59 5.20 4.90
C SER A 10 -1.54 6.62 4.34
N GLU A 11 -2.09 7.61 5.04
CA GLU A 11 -2.05 9.02 4.63
C GLU A 11 -0.60 9.51 4.42
N LYS A 12 0.32 9.04 5.27
CA LYS A 12 1.72 9.46 5.22
C LYS A 12 2.55 8.73 4.16
N TYR A 13 2.29 7.45 3.94
CA TYR A 13 3.23 6.58 3.19
C TYR A 13 2.64 5.88 1.97
N CYS A 14 1.32 5.82 1.81
CA CYS A 14 0.68 5.06 0.73
C CYS A 14 1.18 5.47 -0.67
N PRO A 15 1.25 6.78 -1.03
CA PRO A 15 1.73 7.18 -2.36
C PRO A 15 3.19 6.78 -2.61
N ARG A 16 4.05 6.88 -1.58
CA ARG A 16 5.47 6.50 -1.68
C ARG A 16 5.64 5.00 -1.79
N PHE A 17 4.86 4.22 -1.03
CA PHE A 17 4.83 2.76 -1.14
C PHE A 17 4.47 2.34 -2.56
N ALA A 18 3.36 2.86 -3.10
CA ALA A 18 2.89 2.56 -4.45
C ALA A 18 3.95 2.89 -5.50
N LYS A 19 4.58 4.07 -5.38
CA LYS A 19 5.66 4.51 -6.28
C LYS A 19 6.86 3.57 -6.24
N ILE A 20 7.38 3.23 -5.05
CA ILE A 20 8.54 2.34 -4.91
C ILE A 20 8.22 0.96 -5.49
N ALA A 21 7.03 0.41 -5.23
CA ALA A 21 6.63 -0.89 -5.74
C ALA A 21 6.58 -0.93 -7.29
N VAL A 22 6.12 0.16 -7.92
CA VAL A 22 6.15 0.34 -9.39
C VAL A 22 7.58 0.52 -9.90
N ASP A 23 8.37 1.40 -9.27
CA ASP A 23 9.74 1.70 -9.66
C ASP A 23 10.65 0.45 -9.55
N ARG A 24 10.32 -0.48 -8.64
CA ARG A 24 10.97 -1.80 -8.50
C ARG A 24 10.46 -2.87 -9.46
N GLY A 25 9.40 -2.61 -10.22
CA GLY A 25 8.78 -3.57 -11.12
C GLY A 25 8.03 -4.70 -10.42
N PHE A 26 7.70 -4.56 -9.13
CA PHE A 26 6.94 -5.56 -8.38
C PHE A 26 5.46 -5.55 -8.76
N ILE A 27 4.93 -4.36 -9.07
CA ILE A 27 3.57 -4.16 -9.55
C ILE A 27 3.58 -3.23 -10.76
N THR A 28 2.50 -3.24 -11.55
CA THR A 28 2.28 -2.28 -12.63
C THR A 28 1.63 -1.00 -12.11
N SER A 29 1.77 0.10 -12.86
CA SER A 29 1.06 1.36 -12.56
C SER A 29 -0.46 1.19 -12.53
N GLU A 30 -1.01 0.26 -13.32
CA GLU A 30 -2.45 -0.06 -13.29
C GLU A 30 -2.86 -0.79 -12.01
N GLN A 31 -2.05 -1.74 -11.55
CA GLN A 31 -2.27 -2.43 -10.27
C GLN A 31 -2.18 -1.45 -9.09
N ALA A 32 -1.21 -0.53 -9.12
CA ALA A 32 -1.09 0.53 -8.12
C ALA A 32 -2.35 1.43 -8.09
N LYS A 33 -2.82 1.90 -9.26
CA LYS A 33 -4.04 2.70 -9.37
C LYS A 33 -5.27 1.96 -8.83
N LYS A 34 -5.45 0.69 -9.20
CA LYS A 34 -6.57 -0.14 -8.73
C LYS A 34 -6.56 -0.31 -7.21
N ALA A 35 -5.39 -0.58 -6.63
CA ALA A 35 -5.27 -0.75 -5.19
C ALA A 35 -5.53 0.56 -4.43
N LEU A 36 -5.07 1.70 -4.96
CA LEU A 36 -5.36 3.03 -4.41
C LEU A 36 -6.86 3.36 -4.47
N SER A 37 -7.52 3.10 -5.60
CA SER A 37 -8.96 3.32 -5.73
C SER A 37 -9.74 2.45 -4.75
N GLU A 38 -9.39 1.16 -4.62
CA GLU A 38 -10.06 0.27 -3.67
C GLU A 38 -9.89 0.74 -2.22
N GLN A 39 -8.68 1.18 -1.84
CA GLN A 39 -8.44 1.74 -0.51
C GLN A 39 -9.34 2.96 -0.24
N MET A 40 -9.46 3.87 -1.21
CA MET A 40 -10.32 5.05 -1.12
C MET A 40 -11.80 4.69 -1.04
N ASP A 41 -12.26 3.74 -1.86
CA ASP A 41 -13.66 3.31 -1.86
C ASP A 41 -14.06 2.67 -0.51
N GLU A 42 -13.14 1.95 0.13
CA GLU A 42 -13.35 1.37 1.45
C GLU A 42 -13.42 2.42 2.55
N ASP A 43 -12.56 3.44 2.49
CA ASP A 43 -12.59 4.56 3.42
C ASP A 43 -13.92 5.33 3.30
N LEU A 44 -14.39 5.58 2.08
CA LEU A 44 -15.69 6.21 1.83
C LEU A 44 -16.87 5.36 2.30
N ALA A 45 -16.74 4.03 2.24
CA ALA A 45 -17.74 3.08 2.72
C ALA A 45 -17.71 2.86 4.26
N ASN A 46 -16.88 3.60 5.00
CA ASN A 46 -16.63 3.40 6.44
C ASN A 46 -16.23 1.96 6.80
N LYS A 47 -15.57 1.26 5.88
CA LYS A 47 -14.99 -0.06 6.16
C LYS A 47 -13.70 0.09 6.96
N PRO A 48 -13.23 -0.99 7.62
CA PRO A 48 -11.91 -0.99 8.23
C PRO A 48 -10.83 -0.61 7.21
N HIS A 49 -10.02 0.40 7.56
CA HIS A 49 -8.93 0.85 6.70
C HIS A 49 -7.94 -0.30 6.45
N ARG A 50 -7.55 -0.50 5.19
CA ARG A 50 -6.52 -1.47 4.81
C ARG A 50 -5.34 -0.76 4.18
N LEU A 51 -4.13 -1.12 4.59
CA LEU A 51 -2.91 -0.64 3.96
C LEU A 51 -2.83 -1.13 2.51
N ILE A 52 -2.37 -0.29 1.58
CA ILE A 52 -2.24 -0.67 0.16
C ILE A 52 -1.43 -1.96 -0.05
N GLY A 53 -0.38 -2.20 0.75
CA GLY A 53 0.40 -3.44 0.71
C GLY A 53 -0.43 -4.69 1.00
N ARG A 54 -1.43 -4.61 1.89
CA ARG A 54 -2.39 -5.70 2.15
C ARG A 54 -3.28 -5.95 0.94
N ILE A 55 -3.84 -4.89 0.36
CA ILE A 55 -4.71 -4.99 -0.82
C ILE A 55 -3.96 -5.64 -1.99
N LEU A 56 -2.72 -5.21 -2.25
CA LEU A 56 -1.88 -5.79 -3.30
C LEU A 56 -1.55 -7.27 -3.05
N LEU A 57 -1.30 -7.65 -1.79
CA LEU A 57 -0.98 -9.03 -1.40
C LEU A 57 -2.20 -9.95 -1.59
N GLU A 58 -3.37 -9.52 -1.13
CA GLU A 58 -4.62 -10.29 -1.26
C GLU A 58 -5.01 -10.52 -2.71
N LYS A 59 -4.67 -9.58 -3.61
CA LYS A 59 -4.87 -9.73 -5.06
C LYS A 59 -3.78 -10.56 -5.75
N GLY A 60 -2.76 -11.02 -5.01
CA GLY A 60 -1.63 -11.76 -5.55
C GLY A 60 -0.74 -10.95 -6.49
N TRP A 61 -0.79 -9.61 -6.42
CA TRP A 61 0.00 -8.72 -7.28
C TRP A 61 1.39 -8.45 -6.74
N ILE A 62 1.57 -8.63 -5.42
CA ILE A 62 2.86 -8.48 -4.75
C ILE A 62 3.04 -9.65 -3.76
N THR A 63 4.27 -9.99 -3.45
CA THR A 63 4.60 -10.99 -2.41
C THR A 63 4.99 -10.32 -1.09
N THR A 64 4.95 -11.07 0.02
CA THR A 64 5.40 -10.58 1.33
C THR A 64 6.85 -10.11 1.31
N GLN A 65 7.74 -10.82 0.60
CA GLN A 65 9.15 -10.44 0.46
C GLN A 65 9.34 -9.13 -0.30
N GLN A 66 8.52 -8.90 -1.33
CA GLN A 66 8.51 -7.65 -2.08
C GLN A 66 7.98 -6.49 -1.22
N ILE A 67 6.94 -6.74 -0.40
CA ILE A 67 6.45 -5.75 0.58
C ILE A 67 7.56 -5.37 1.54
N GLU A 68 8.26 -6.33 2.14
CA GLU A 68 9.39 -6.07 3.05
C GLU A 68 10.46 -5.20 2.38
N THR A 69 10.78 -5.49 1.11
CA THR A 69 11.73 -4.69 0.32
C THR A 69 11.25 -3.24 0.18
N VAL A 70 9.98 -3.03 -0.17
CA VAL A 70 9.39 -1.70 -0.30
C VAL A 70 9.40 -0.96 1.04
N LEU A 71 9.04 -1.63 2.14
CA LEU A 71 9.04 -1.04 3.48
C LEU A 71 10.46 -0.64 3.93
N ASN A 72 11.46 -1.47 3.65
CA ASN A 72 12.85 -1.16 3.95
C ASN A 72 13.34 0.10 3.22
N GLU A 73 12.89 0.33 1.99
CA GLU A 73 13.20 1.55 1.24
C GLU A 73 12.41 2.76 1.71
N LEU A 74 11.13 2.55 2.04
CA LEU A 74 10.25 3.60 2.54
C LEU A 74 10.78 4.23 3.84
N PHE A 75 11.32 3.38 4.73
CA PHE A 75 11.82 3.76 6.06
C PHE A 75 13.35 3.92 6.14
N LYS A 76 14.09 3.72 5.04
CA LYS A 76 15.50 4.09 5.01
C LYS A 76 15.61 5.58 5.30
N LYS A 77 16.13 5.92 6.49
CA LYS A 77 16.55 7.28 6.83
C LYS A 77 17.61 7.69 5.81
N GLN A 78 17.34 8.77 5.06
CA GLN A 78 18.41 9.58 4.48
C GLN A 78 19.15 10.30 5.61
#